data_AF-A0A8S9LST0-F1
#
_entry.id   AF-A0A8S9LST0-F1
#
_cell.length_a   1.000
_cell.length_b   1.000
_cell.length_c   1.000
_cell.angle_alpha   90.00
_cell.angle_beta   90.00
_cell.angle_gamma   90.00
#
_symmetry.space_group_name_H-M   'P 1'
#
loop_
_entity.id
_entity.type
_entity.pdbx_description
1 polymer ?
#
loop_
_entity_poly.entity_id
_entity_poly.type
_entity_poly.pdbx_seq_one_letter_code
_entity_poly.pdbx_strand_id
1 'polypeptide(L)'
;EKRKKKKKKIVRGKIELKKIENANRLQVGFTNRRKVLMKKANDLSILCDADVALIVFSNTGDELEGMSFSDLVSLESQLNDSLLSVKDQKVETSRLQEKIALEENQLLRKQIESMVGRGSSGPQVDPESSSSV
;
A
#
# COMPACT_ATOMS: atom_id res chain seq x y z
N GLU A 1 -36.59 53.98 -10.09
CA GLU A 1 -35.61 53.38 -9.15
C GLU A 1 -35.33 51.92 -9.55
N LYS A 2 -34.13 51.58 -10.04
CA LYS A 2 -33.78 50.20 -10.44
C LYS A 2 -33.16 49.46 -9.25
N ARG A 3 -33.91 48.56 -8.62
CA ARG A 3 -33.44 47.68 -7.53
C ARG A 3 -32.26 46.81 -8.02
N LYS A 4 -31.03 47.13 -7.60
CA LYS A 4 -29.85 46.25 -7.76
C LYS A 4 -30.06 44.97 -6.94
N LYS A 5 -30.33 43.83 -7.60
CA LYS A 5 -30.36 42.51 -6.94
C LYS A 5 -28.94 42.16 -6.46
N LYS A 6 -28.72 42.10 -5.14
CA LYS A 6 -27.47 41.59 -4.54
C LYS A 6 -27.27 40.13 -4.96
N LYS A 7 -26.17 39.80 -5.64
CA LYS A 7 -25.80 38.41 -5.96
C LYS A 7 -25.53 37.66 -4.64
N LYS A 8 -26.39 36.69 -4.28
CA LYS A 8 -26.15 35.81 -3.13
C LYS A 8 -24.89 34.97 -3.40
N LYS A 9 -23.94 35.00 -2.46
CA LYS A 9 -22.75 34.13 -2.47
C LYS A 9 -23.21 32.70 -2.22
N ILE A 10 -23.14 31.83 -3.23
CA ILE A 10 -23.47 30.41 -3.09
C ILE A 10 -22.33 29.74 -2.32
N VAL A 11 -22.65 29.20 -1.15
CA VAL A 11 -21.72 28.39 -0.35
C VAL A 11 -21.75 26.96 -0.87
N ARG A 12 -20.60 26.29 -0.89
CA ARG A 12 -20.48 24.90 -1.33
C ARG A 12 -21.31 24.00 -0.41
N GLY A 13 -22.42 23.46 -0.91
CA GLY A 13 -23.26 22.53 -0.17
C GLY A 13 -22.61 21.15 0.00
N LYS A 14 -23.01 20.43 1.05
CA LYS A 14 -22.69 19.01 1.23
C LYS A 14 -23.31 18.21 0.09
N ILE A 15 -22.57 17.23 -0.42
CA ILE A 15 -23.04 16.29 -1.44
C ILE A 15 -22.97 14.86 -0.87
N GLU A 16 -23.89 14.01 -1.29
CA GLU A 16 -23.82 12.58 -0.99
C GLU A 16 -22.68 11.92 -1.76
N LEU A 17 -22.05 10.90 -1.17
CA LEU A 17 -20.99 10.13 -1.80
C LEU A 17 -21.60 9.04 -2.70
N LYS A 18 -22.12 9.48 -3.86
CA LYS A 18 -22.69 8.63 -4.91
C LYS A 18 -22.32 9.15 -6.29
N LYS A 19 -22.55 8.33 -7.33
CA LYS A 19 -22.34 8.74 -8.72
C LYS A 19 -23.18 9.99 -9.03
N ILE A 20 -22.58 10.99 -9.68
CA ILE A 20 -23.32 12.18 -10.12
C ILE A 20 -23.98 11.85 -11.46
N GLU A 21 -25.30 11.91 -11.49
CA GLU A 21 -26.08 11.60 -12.70
C GLU A 21 -26.13 12.78 -13.68
N ASN A 22 -26.15 14.01 -13.18
CA ASN A 22 -26.18 15.20 -14.02
C ASN A 22 -24.83 15.42 -14.70
N ALA A 23 -24.78 15.30 -16.03
CA ALA A 23 -23.56 15.38 -16.84
C ALA A 23 -22.76 16.68 -16.63
N ASN A 24 -23.43 17.84 -16.60
CA ASN A 24 -22.75 19.13 -16.40
C ASN A 24 -22.11 19.22 -15.01
N ARG A 25 -22.83 18.78 -13.96
CA ARG A 25 -22.31 18.74 -12.59
C ARG A 25 -21.19 17.71 -12.44
N LEU A 26 -21.27 16.59 -13.16
CA LEU A 26 -20.22 15.57 -13.20
C LEU A 26 -18.96 16.13 -13.84
N GLN A 27 -19.05 16.75 -15.03
CA GLN A 27 -17.90 17.32 -15.73
C GLN A 27 -17.21 18.41 -14.90
N VAL A 28 -17.96 19.43 -14.44
CA VAL A 28 -17.39 20.50 -13.60
C VAL A 28 -16.85 19.94 -12.28
N GLY A 29 -17.55 18.98 -11.68
CA GLY A 29 -17.14 18.32 -10.45
C GLY A 29 -15.84 17.54 -10.62
N PHE A 30 -15.72 16.79 -11.71
CA PHE A 30 -14.56 16.00 -12.07
C PHE A 30 -13.34 16.91 -12.29
N THR A 31 -13.45 17.93 -13.14
CA THR A 31 -12.35 18.86 -13.41
C THR A 31 -11.84 19.52 -12.12
N ASN A 32 -12.75 19.99 -11.25
CA ASN A 32 -12.36 20.64 -10.01
C ASN A 32 -11.75 19.66 -9.00
N ARG A 33 -12.32 18.46 -8.84
CA ARG A 33 -11.79 17.46 -7.91
C ARG A 33 -10.43 16.93 -8.37
N ARG A 34 -10.27 16.65 -9.66
CA ARG A 34 -9.00 16.23 -10.27
C ARG A 34 -7.89 17.25 -9.98
N LYS A 35 -8.16 18.54 -10.21
CA LYS A 35 -7.19 19.63 -9.89
C LYS A 35 -6.82 19.65 -8.42
N VAL A 36 -7.78 19.55 -7.52
CA VAL A 36 -7.53 19.54 -6.07
C VAL A 36 -6.74 18.29 -5.66
N LEU A 37 -7.05 17.13 -6.23
CA LEU A 37 -6.37 15.87 -5.93
C LEU A 37 -4.92 15.88 -6.42
N MET A 38 -4.68 16.34 -7.64
CA MET A 38 -3.33 16.53 -8.20
C MET A 38 -2.49 17.46 -7.33
N LYS A 39 -3.06 18.59 -6.90
CA LYS A 39 -2.36 19.50 -5.97
C LYS A 39 -1.98 18.78 -4.67
N LYS A 40 -2.89 18.02 -4.07
CA LYS A 40 -2.61 17.28 -2.84
C LYS A 40 -1.51 16.22 -3.02
N ALA A 41 -1.49 15.52 -4.16
CA ALA A 41 -0.45 14.55 -4.48
C ALA A 41 0.93 15.24 -4.60
N ASN A 42 0.99 16.37 -5.30
CA ASN A 42 2.20 17.18 -5.41
C ASN A 42 2.67 17.74 -4.05
N ASP A 43 1.75 18.29 -3.26
CA ASP A 43 2.06 18.79 -1.91
C ASP A 43 2.62 17.65 -1.03
N LEU A 44 2.05 16.44 -1.11
CA LEU A 44 2.55 15.27 -0.39
C LEU A 44 3.95 14.85 -0.84
N SER A 45 4.19 14.80 -2.16
CA SER A 45 5.49 14.45 -2.73
C SER A 45 6.59 15.39 -2.25
N ILE A 46 6.33 16.71 -2.27
CA ILE A 46 7.30 17.72 -1.81
C ILE A 46 7.48 17.69 -0.28
N LEU A 47 6.39 17.63 0.49
CA LEU A 47 6.47 17.73 1.95
C LEU A 47 7.10 16.51 2.62
N CYS A 48 7.00 15.34 1.98
CA CYS A 48 7.48 14.08 2.54
C CYS A 48 8.63 13.47 1.75
N ASP A 49 9.14 14.14 0.71
CA ASP A 49 10.17 13.62 -0.21
C ASP A 49 9.81 12.20 -0.69
N ALA A 50 8.56 12.06 -1.17
CA ALA A 50 7.98 10.78 -1.52
C ALA A 50 7.61 10.72 -3.00
N ASP A 51 7.89 9.59 -3.64
CA ASP A 51 7.42 9.29 -4.98
C ASP A 51 5.91 9.00 -4.94
N VAL A 52 5.12 9.84 -5.62
CA VAL A 52 3.65 9.74 -5.64
C VAL A 52 3.16 9.66 -7.09
N ALA A 53 2.56 8.54 -7.46
CA ALA A 53 1.89 8.37 -8.75
C ALA A 53 0.35 8.48 -8.59
N LEU A 54 -0.29 9.27 -9.46
CA LEU A 54 -1.75 9.40 -9.52
C LEU A 54 -2.23 9.34 -10.97
N ILE A 55 -3.05 8.33 -11.28
CA ILE A 55 -3.72 8.18 -12.57
C ILE A 55 -5.21 8.36 -12.38
N VAL A 56 -5.82 9.23 -13.19
CA VAL A 56 -7.26 9.48 -13.22
C VAL A 56 -7.71 9.35 -14.66
N PHE A 57 -8.80 8.61 -14.89
CA PHE A 57 -9.44 8.47 -16.19
C PHE A 57 -10.84 9.10 -16.18
N SER A 58 -11.19 9.75 -17.27
CA SER A 58 -12.50 10.34 -17.52
C SER A 58 -13.18 9.57 -18.64
N ASN A 59 -14.51 9.51 -18.58
CA ASN A 59 -15.31 8.82 -19.59
C ASN A 59 -15.23 9.50 -20.98
N THR A 60 -14.71 10.72 -21.08
CA THR A 60 -14.58 11.47 -22.34
C THR A 60 -13.24 11.27 -23.04
N GLY A 61 -12.23 10.69 -22.39
CA GLY A 61 -10.91 10.46 -23.01
C GLY A 61 -10.00 11.70 -23.13
N ASP A 62 -10.50 12.92 -22.88
CA ASP A 62 -9.76 14.20 -22.95
C ASP A 62 -8.47 14.26 -22.10
N GLU A 63 -8.28 13.32 -21.18
CA GLU A 63 -7.11 13.32 -20.28
C GLU A 63 -5.85 12.77 -20.93
N LEU A 64 -6.00 12.09 -22.06
CA LEU A 64 -4.90 11.57 -22.88
C LEU A 64 -4.49 12.54 -24.00
N GLU A 65 -5.27 13.59 -24.29
CA GLU A 65 -4.97 14.54 -25.37
C GLU A 65 -3.64 15.29 -25.17
N GLY A 66 -3.16 15.40 -23.93
CA GLY A 66 -1.90 16.08 -23.60
C GLY A 66 -0.67 15.17 -23.54
N MET A 67 -0.81 13.86 -23.74
CA MET A 67 0.31 12.91 -23.63
C MET A 67 0.61 12.30 -24.98
N SER A 68 1.87 12.36 -25.39
CA SER A 68 2.32 11.59 -26.55
C SER A 68 2.37 10.10 -26.21
N PHE A 69 2.39 9.25 -27.25
CA PHE A 69 2.59 7.81 -27.07
C PHE A 69 3.90 7.51 -26.35
N SER A 70 4.96 8.29 -26.59
CA SER A 70 6.23 8.18 -25.89
C SER A 70 6.12 8.49 -24.41
N ASP A 71 5.32 9.50 -24.03
CA ASP A 71 5.06 9.83 -22.62
C ASP A 71 4.32 8.69 -21.90
N LEU A 72 3.37 8.04 -22.60
CA LEU A 72 2.65 6.87 -22.11
C LEU A 72 3.57 5.68 -21.86
N VAL A 73 4.45 5.37 -22.82
CA VAL A 73 5.45 4.29 -22.68
C VAL A 73 6.43 4.59 -21.54
N SER A 74 6.88 5.83 -21.42
CA SER A 74 7.77 6.23 -20.32
C SER A 74 7.07 6.10 -18.96
N LEU A 75 5.80 6.53 -18.87
CA LEU A 75 4.99 6.38 -17.66
C LEU A 75 4.79 4.90 -17.30
N GLU A 76 4.52 4.04 -18.28
CA GLU A 76 4.40 2.59 -18.07
C GLU A 76 5.70 2.00 -17.52
N SER A 77 6.86 2.34 -18.12
CA SER A 77 8.17 1.89 -17.63
C SER A 77 8.40 2.29 -16.18
N GLN A 78 8.21 3.58 -15.87
CA GLN A 78 8.42 4.11 -14.52
C GLN A 78 7.54 3.42 -13.47
N LEU A 79 6.27 3.15 -13.81
CA LEU A 79 5.34 2.44 -12.92
C LEU A 79 5.78 0.98 -12.69
N ASN A 80 6.22 0.31 -13.74
CA ASN A 80 6.70 -1.07 -13.64
C ASN A 80 7.96 -1.17 -12.80
N ASP A 81 8.93 -0.28 -13.02
CA ASP A 81 10.19 -0.23 -12.26
C ASP A 81 9.93 0.04 -10.77
N SER A 82 9.08 1.03 -10.48
CA SER A 82 8.69 1.36 -9.10
C SER A 82 7.99 0.19 -8.41
N LEU A 83 7.07 -0.48 -9.11
CA LEU A 83 6.36 -1.63 -8.57
C LEU A 83 7.29 -2.82 -8.32
N LEU A 84 8.27 -3.04 -9.20
CA LEU A 84 9.28 -4.08 -9.05
C LEU A 84 10.15 -3.82 -7.81
N SER A 85 10.62 -2.59 -7.64
CA SER A 85 11.41 -2.19 -6.46
C SER A 85 10.66 -2.44 -5.15
N VAL A 86 9.38 -2.07 -5.07
CA VAL A 86 8.53 -2.31 -3.89
C VAL A 86 8.37 -3.81 -3.62
N LYS A 87 8.20 -4.64 -4.67
CA LYS A 87 8.10 -6.10 -4.54
C LYS A 87 9.40 -6.69 -4.01
N ASP A 88 10.54 -6.29 -4.57
CA ASP A 88 11.85 -6.78 -4.15
C ASP A 88 12.13 -6.43 -2.69
N GLN A 89 11.87 -5.19 -2.29
CA GLN A 89 12.00 -4.78 -0.89
C GLN A 89 11.10 -5.60 0.04
N LYS A 90 9.87 -5.92 -0.39
CA LYS A 90 8.95 -6.75 0.39
C LYS A 90 9.44 -8.20 0.52
N VAL A 91 10.04 -8.75 -0.52
CA VAL A 91 10.62 -10.10 -0.50
C VAL A 91 11.83 -10.15 0.42
N GLU A 92 12.75 -9.20 0.30
CA GLU A 92 13.96 -9.15 1.13
C GLU A 92 13.64 -8.94 2.61
N THR A 93 12.69 -8.06 2.93
CA THR A 93 12.21 -7.89 4.31
C THR A 93 11.59 -9.17 4.88
N SER A 94 10.81 -9.90 4.08
CA SER A 94 10.23 -11.18 4.50
C SER A 94 11.30 -12.24 4.75
N ARG A 95 12.31 -12.33 3.86
CA ARG A 95 13.44 -13.27 4.01
C ARG A 95 14.26 -12.96 5.25
N LEU A 96 14.52 -11.69 5.53
CA LEU A 96 15.25 -11.28 6.72
C LEU A 96 14.48 -11.64 8.00
N GLN A 97 13.16 -11.44 8.03
CA GLN A 97 12.31 -11.84 9.14
C GLN A 97 12.34 -13.35 9.38
N GLU A 98 12.28 -14.16 8.32
CA GLU A 98 12.38 -15.62 8.42
C GLU A 98 13.72 -16.06 9.01
N LYS A 99 14.83 -15.45 8.56
CA LYS A 99 16.16 -15.76 9.09
C LYS A 99 16.28 -15.44 10.58
N ILE A 100 15.76 -14.28 11.00
CA ILE A 100 15.72 -13.88 12.41
C ILE A 100 14.91 -14.88 13.24
N ALA A 101 13.72 -15.27 12.76
CA ALA A 101 12.88 -16.24 13.45
C ALA A 101 13.54 -17.62 13.57
N LEU A 102 14.30 -18.04 12.55
CA LEU A 102 15.06 -19.30 12.60
C LEU A 102 16.19 -19.24 13.64
N GLU A 103 16.94 -18.14 13.70
CA GLU A 103 18.01 -17.94 14.68
C GLU A 103 17.45 -17.91 16.11
N GLU A 104 16.34 -17.22 16.35
CA GLU A 104 15.65 -17.20 17.65
C GLU A 104 15.18 -18.59 18.06
N ASN A 105 14.56 -19.34 17.14
CA ASN A 105 14.15 -20.72 17.39
C ASN A 105 15.32 -21.64 17.73
N GLN A 106 16.48 -21.46 17.10
CA GLN A 106 17.70 -22.21 17.44
C GLN A 106 18.20 -21.87 18.85
N LEU A 107 18.16 -20.60 19.23
CA LEU A 107 18.59 -20.15 20.56
C LEU A 107 17.69 -20.75 21.65
N LEU A 108 16.37 -20.69 21.45
CA LEU A 108 15.38 -21.26 22.36
C LEU A 108 15.59 -22.78 22.54
N ARG A 109 15.87 -23.51 21.46
CA ARG A 109 16.16 -24.96 21.52
C ARG A 109 17.41 -25.26 22.36
N LYS A 110 18.50 -24.51 22.18
CA LYS A 110 19.72 -24.66 23.00
C LYS A 110 19.47 -24.35 24.47
N GLN A 111 18.64 -23.35 24.76
CA GLN A 111 18.28 -23.01 26.13
C GLN A 111 17.44 -24.11 26.78
N ILE A 112 16.46 -24.67 26.08
CA ILE A 112 15.67 -25.82 26.55
C ILE A 112 16.60 -27.01 26.86
N GLU A 113 17.51 -27.36 25.95
CA GLU A 113 18.47 -28.46 26.15
C GLU A 113 19.32 -28.27 27.42
N SER A 114 19.81 -27.05 27.66
CA SER A 114 20.60 -26.72 28.85
C SER A 114 19.81 -26.79 30.17
N MET A 115 18.49 -26.52 30.12
CA MET A 115 17.61 -26.61 31.29
C MET A 115 17.19 -28.06 31.55
N VAL A 116 16.90 -28.83 30.51
CA VAL A 116 16.55 -30.26 30.59
C VAL A 116 17.76 -31.08 31.08
N GLY A 117 18.99 -30.75 30.67
CA GLY A 117 20.21 -31.41 31.17
C GLY A 117 20.55 -31.17 32.64
N ARG A 118 19.86 -30.23 33.33
CA ARG A 118 20.07 -29.93 34.76
C ARG A 118 18.96 -30.47 35.66
N GLY A 119 17.89 -31.02 35.09
CA GLY A 119 16.76 -31.58 35.83
C GLY A 119 16.43 -32.99 35.38
N SER A 120 16.66 -33.97 36.26
CA SER A 120 16.42 -35.44 36.13
C SER A 120 17.47 -36.19 35.29
N SER A 121 18.15 -37.26 35.73
CA SER A 121 17.80 -38.32 36.68
C SER A 121 16.35 -38.78 36.54
N GLY A 122 15.93 -39.05 35.31
CA GLY A 122 14.74 -39.86 35.01
C GLY A 122 15.17 -41.30 34.70
N PRO A 123 14.32 -42.32 34.95
CA PRO A 123 14.75 -43.72 35.02
C PRO A 123 15.30 -44.22 33.68
N GLN A 124 16.45 -44.87 33.75
CA GLN A 124 16.98 -45.69 32.67
C GLN A 124 16.01 -46.84 32.42
N VAL A 125 15.30 -46.79 31.30
CA VAL A 125 14.53 -47.94 30.79
C VAL A 125 15.53 -48.83 30.07
N ASP A 126 16.03 -49.83 30.79
CA ASP A 126 16.79 -50.91 30.20
C ASP A 126 15.89 -51.68 29.21
N PRO A 127 16.37 -52.04 28.01
CA PRO A 127 15.61 -52.90 27.13
C PRO A 127 15.51 -54.29 27.79
N GLU A 128 14.30 -54.67 28.19
CA GLU A 128 14.01 -56.00 28.69
C GLU A 128 14.62 -57.06 27.77
N SER A 129 15.50 -57.85 28.38
CA SER A 129 15.83 -59.19 27.96
C SER A 129 14.56 -60.01 27.81
N SER A 130 14.06 -60.15 26.58
CA SER A 130 13.18 -61.27 26.24
C SER A 130 14.06 -62.41 25.75
N SER A 131 14.58 -63.16 26.72
CA SER A 131 15.06 -64.52 26.52
C SER A 131 13.90 -65.41 26.06
N SER A 132 14.14 -66.12 24.98
CA SER A 132 13.74 -67.51 24.71
C SER A 132 12.69 -68.13 25.64
N VAL A 133 11.51 -68.45 25.10
CA VAL A 133 10.93 -69.81 25.04
C VAL A 133 10.14 -69.94 23.75
#